data_AF-A0A7J8FAZ5-F1
#
_entry.id   AF-A0A7J8FAZ5-F1
#
_cell.length_a   1.000
_cell.length_b   1.000
_cell.length_c   1.000
_cell.angle_alpha   90.00
_cell.angle_beta   90.00
_cell.angle_gamma   90.00
#
_symmetry.space_group_name_H-M   'P 1'
#
loop_
_entity.id
_entity.type
_entity.pdbx_description
1 polymer ?
#
loop_
_entity_poly.entity_id
_entity_poly.type
_entity_poly.pdbx_seq_one_letter_code
_entity_poly.pdbx_strand_id
1 'polypeptide(L)'
;MEFSQDQHGSRFIQLKLERATPAERQLVFNEILQAAYQLMVDVFGNYVIQKFFEFGSLEQKLALAERIRGHVLSLALQMYGCRVIQKALEFIPSDQQNEMVRELDGHVLKCVKDQNGNHVVQKCIECVQPQSLQFIIDAFKGQVFALSTHPYGCRVIQRILEHCLPDQTLPILEELHQHTEQLVQDQYGNYVIQHVLEHGRPEDKSKIVAEIRGNVLVLSQHKFASNVVEKCVTHASRTERAVLIDEVCTMNDGPHSALYTMMKDQYANYVVQKMIDVAEPAQRKIVMHKIRPHIATLRKYTYGKHILAKLEKYYMKNGVDLGPICGPPNGII
;
A
#
# COMPACT_ATOMS: atom_id res chain seq x y z
N MET A 1 -38.07 3.08 -13.10
CA MET A 1 -37.28 1.82 -12.94
C MET A 1 -36.50 1.47 -14.21
N GLU A 2 -37.16 1.21 -15.35
CA GLU A 2 -36.49 0.91 -16.64
C GLU A 2 -35.42 1.94 -17.03
N PHE A 3 -35.72 3.23 -16.84
CA PHE A 3 -34.77 4.31 -17.14
C PHE A 3 -33.48 4.27 -16.28
N SER A 4 -33.53 3.67 -15.08
CA SER A 4 -32.34 3.50 -14.22
C SER A 4 -31.47 2.31 -14.62
N GLN A 5 -32.02 1.37 -15.40
CA GLN A 5 -31.33 0.20 -15.93
C GLN A 5 -30.86 0.40 -17.38
N ASP A 6 -31.15 1.55 -17.98
CA ASP A 6 -30.58 1.98 -19.26
C ASP A 6 -29.31 2.83 -19.02
N GLN A 7 -28.31 2.69 -19.88
CA GLN A 7 -27.03 3.40 -19.74
C GLN A 7 -27.22 4.93 -19.79
N HIS A 8 -28.00 5.42 -20.76
CA HIS A 8 -28.21 6.86 -20.96
C HIS A 8 -29.18 7.40 -19.91
N GLY A 9 -30.24 6.65 -19.61
CA GLY A 9 -31.23 7.00 -18.60
C GLY A 9 -30.63 7.08 -17.19
N SER A 10 -29.81 6.09 -16.80
CA SER A 10 -29.11 6.12 -15.50
C SER A 10 -28.19 7.33 -15.39
N ARG A 11 -27.40 7.61 -16.43
CA ARG A 11 -26.51 8.78 -16.45
C ARG A 11 -27.27 10.10 -16.35
N PHE A 12 -28.42 10.20 -17.02
CA PHE A 12 -29.29 11.36 -16.92
C PHE A 12 -29.81 11.56 -15.49
N ILE A 13 -30.32 10.50 -14.86
CA ILE A 13 -30.81 10.55 -13.47
C ILE A 13 -29.69 10.99 -12.52
N GLN A 14 -28.50 10.40 -12.64
CA GLN A 14 -27.34 10.76 -11.81
C GLN A 14 -27.02 12.26 -11.87
N LEU A 15 -26.94 12.83 -13.08
CA LEU A 15 -26.66 14.26 -13.27
C LEU A 15 -27.77 15.17 -12.72
N LYS A 16 -29.02 14.72 -12.79
CA LYS A 16 -30.17 15.48 -12.29
C LYS A 16 -30.25 15.46 -10.76
N LEU A 17 -29.96 14.32 -10.12
CA LEU A 17 -30.05 14.18 -8.65
C LEU A 17 -29.18 15.18 -7.88
N GLU A 18 -28.03 15.57 -8.44
CA GLU A 18 -27.09 16.53 -7.83
C GLU A 18 -27.68 17.95 -7.70
N ARG A 19 -28.56 18.34 -8.63
CA ARG A 19 -29.16 19.68 -8.69
C ARG A 19 -30.65 19.69 -8.41
N ALA A 20 -31.25 18.51 -8.26
CA ALA A 20 -32.66 18.34 -7.99
C ALA A 20 -33.05 18.98 -6.66
N THR A 21 -34.22 19.60 -6.64
CA THR A 21 -34.89 20.03 -5.41
C THR A 21 -35.23 18.81 -4.54
N PRO A 22 -35.41 18.99 -3.21
CA PRO A 22 -35.83 17.89 -2.34
C PRO A 22 -37.11 17.18 -2.81
N ALA A 23 -38.07 17.93 -3.36
CA ALA A 23 -39.32 17.38 -3.87
C ALA A 23 -39.10 16.51 -5.12
N GLU A 24 -38.32 16.98 -6.10
CA GLU A 24 -37.98 16.19 -7.30
C GLU A 24 -37.22 14.91 -6.92
N ARG A 25 -36.28 15.01 -5.98
CA ARG A 25 -35.54 13.86 -5.46
C ARG A 25 -36.47 12.85 -4.80
N GLN A 26 -37.46 13.29 -4.04
CA GLN A 26 -38.44 12.42 -3.40
C GLN A 26 -39.30 11.66 -4.42
N LEU A 27 -39.71 12.31 -5.52
CA LEU A 27 -40.47 11.64 -6.58
C LEU A 27 -39.68 10.47 -7.19
N VAL A 28 -38.42 10.73 -7.56
CA VAL A 28 -37.52 9.68 -8.08
C VAL A 28 -37.30 8.59 -7.03
N PHE A 29 -37.12 8.97 -5.75
CA PHE A 29 -36.90 8.04 -4.66
C PHE A 29 -38.04 7.03 -4.50
N ASN A 30 -39.29 7.53 -4.52
CA ASN A 30 -40.48 6.71 -4.37
C ASN A 30 -40.59 5.63 -5.46
N GLU A 31 -40.15 5.94 -6.68
CA GLU A 31 -40.16 4.98 -7.79
C GLU A 31 -39.07 3.91 -7.66
N ILE A 32 -37.88 4.27 -7.17
CA ILE A 32 -36.75 3.34 -7.11
C ILE A 32 -36.73 2.48 -5.85
N LEU A 33 -37.35 2.92 -4.75
CA LEU A 33 -37.21 2.27 -3.45
C LEU A 33 -37.69 0.81 -3.46
N GLN A 34 -38.80 0.53 -4.16
CA GLN A 34 -39.34 -0.83 -4.27
C GLN A 34 -38.41 -1.77 -5.03
N ALA A 35 -37.73 -1.24 -6.05
CA ALA A 35 -36.76 -1.97 -6.87
C ALA A 35 -35.31 -1.78 -6.37
N ALA A 36 -35.09 -1.22 -5.17
CA ALA A 36 -33.77 -0.78 -4.73
C ALA A 36 -32.73 -1.91 -4.79
N TYR A 37 -33.06 -3.10 -4.28
CA TYR A 37 -32.14 -4.24 -4.32
C TYR A 37 -31.75 -4.64 -5.75
N GLN A 38 -32.73 -4.67 -6.68
CA GLN A 38 -32.46 -4.99 -8.09
C GLN A 38 -31.52 -3.94 -8.71
N LEU A 39 -31.73 -2.66 -8.40
CA LEU A 39 -30.86 -1.59 -8.86
C LEU A 39 -29.46 -1.67 -8.24
N MET A 40 -29.32 -2.08 -6.98
CA MET A 40 -28.00 -2.22 -6.33
C MET A 40 -27.08 -3.20 -7.05
N VAL A 41 -27.66 -4.26 -7.64
CA VAL A 41 -26.92 -5.31 -8.36
C VAL A 41 -26.94 -5.13 -9.88
N ASP A 42 -27.49 -4.02 -10.37
CA ASP A 42 -27.56 -3.70 -11.80
C ASP A 42 -26.34 -2.89 -12.25
N VAL A 43 -25.86 -3.14 -13.48
CA VAL A 43 -24.67 -2.50 -14.06
C VAL A 43 -24.78 -0.97 -14.18
N PHE A 44 -26.00 -0.44 -14.33
CA PHE A 44 -26.25 1.00 -14.41
C PHE A 44 -27.05 1.53 -13.21
N GLY A 45 -27.98 0.75 -12.68
CA GLY A 45 -28.84 1.13 -11.56
C GLY A 45 -28.08 1.39 -10.27
N ASN A 46 -26.95 0.72 -10.06
CA ASN A 46 -26.17 0.85 -8.82
C ASN A 46 -25.69 2.30 -8.60
N TYR A 47 -25.39 3.02 -9.68
CA TYR A 47 -24.96 4.42 -9.60
C TYR A 47 -26.07 5.36 -9.14
N VAL A 48 -27.33 5.07 -9.50
CA VAL A 48 -28.47 5.85 -9.02
C VAL A 48 -28.62 5.68 -7.51
N ILE A 49 -28.52 4.45 -7.00
CA ILE A 49 -28.57 4.18 -5.55
C ILE A 49 -27.41 4.87 -4.82
N GLN A 50 -26.19 4.81 -5.37
CA GLN A 50 -25.04 5.53 -4.82
C GLN A 50 -25.27 7.05 -4.73
N LYS A 51 -25.90 7.66 -5.74
CA LYS A 51 -26.22 9.09 -5.72
C LYS A 51 -27.25 9.46 -4.65
N PHE A 52 -28.16 8.56 -4.29
CA PHE A 52 -29.04 8.77 -3.16
C PHE A 52 -28.33 8.68 -1.81
N PHE A 53 -27.30 7.84 -1.66
CA PHE A 53 -26.45 7.90 -0.46
C PHE A 53 -25.66 9.22 -0.38
N GLU A 54 -25.19 9.74 -1.51
CA GLU A 54 -24.44 11.00 -1.57
C GLU A 54 -25.32 12.23 -1.29
N PHE A 55 -26.42 12.39 -2.03
CA PHE A 55 -27.25 13.62 -2.05
C PHE A 55 -28.65 13.47 -1.43
N GLY A 56 -29.05 12.25 -1.05
CA GLY A 56 -30.35 12.00 -0.43
C GLY A 56 -30.49 12.66 0.94
N SER A 57 -31.74 12.86 1.37
CA SER A 57 -32.02 13.24 2.75
C SER A 57 -31.64 12.10 3.70
N LEU A 58 -31.47 12.40 4.99
CA LEU A 58 -31.19 11.37 6.00
C LEU A 58 -32.25 10.25 5.96
N GLU A 59 -33.52 10.60 5.84
CA GLU A 59 -34.63 9.64 5.72
C GLU A 59 -34.46 8.71 4.52
N GLN A 60 -34.09 9.24 3.35
CA GLN A 60 -33.85 8.44 2.14
C GLN A 60 -32.65 7.50 2.32
N LYS A 61 -31.57 7.96 2.96
CA LYS A 61 -30.39 7.13 3.24
C LYS A 61 -30.73 6.00 4.20
N LEU A 62 -31.49 6.28 5.26
CA LEU A 62 -31.93 5.28 6.23
C LEU A 62 -32.89 4.26 5.58
N ALA A 63 -33.82 4.71 4.74
CA ALA A 63 -34.71 3.82 4.00
C ALA A 63 -33.94 2.90 3.04
N LEU A 64 -32.88 3.39 2.37
CA LEU A 64 -32.01 2.52 1.56
C LEU A 64 -31.19 1.57 2.41
N ALA A 65 -30.67 2.01 3.56
CA ALA A 65 -29.96 1.14 4.50
C ALA A 65 -30.86 0.00 5.00
N GLU A 66 -32.14 0.25 5.23
CA GLU A 66 -33.12 -0.78 5.57
C GLU A 66 -33.29 -1.81 4.45
N ARG A 67 -33.20 -1.41 3.17
CA ARG A 67 -33.24 -2.34 2.03
C ARG A 67 -31.95 -3.17 1.89
N ILE A 68 -30.86 -2.74 2.51
CA ILE A 68 -29.58 -3.46 2.55
C ILE A 68 -29.55 -4.47 3.70
N ARG A 69 -30.28 -4.22 4.79
CA ARG A 69 -30.31 -5.08 5.99
C ARG A 69 -30.67 -6.51 5.64
N GLY A 70 -29.88 -7.46 6.15
CA GLY A 70 -29.99 -8.89 5.87
C GLY A 70 -29.38 -9.33 4.53
N HIS A 71 -28.81 -8.40 3.77
CA HIS A 71 -28.22 -8.63 2.46
C HIS A 71 -26.80 -8.09 2.31
N VAL A 72 -26.15 -7.66 3.41
CA VAL A 72 -24.83 -7.02 3.32
C VAL A 72 -23.80 -7.97 2.72
N LEU A 73 -23.77 -9.24 3.17
CA LEU A 73 -22.83 -10.23 2.65
C LEU A 73 -23.06 -10.51 1.15
N SER A 74 -24.31 -10.66 0.70
CA SER A 74 -24.59 -10.94 -0.71
C SER A 74 -24.18 -9.77 -1.60
N LEU A 75 -24.48 -8.54 -1.17
CA LEU A 75 -24.09 -7.33 -1.88
C LEU A 75 -22.58 -7.11 -1.86
N ALA A 76 -21.90 -7.40 -0.75
CA ALA A 76 -20.45 -7.24 -0.64
C ALA A 76 -19.66 -8.11 -1.62
N LEU A 77 -20.16 -9.32 -1.92
CA LEU A 77 -19.56 -10.25 -2.87
C LEU A 77 -19.99 -9.99 -4.32
N GLN A 78 -20.95 -9.09 -4.56
CA GLN A 78 -21.48 -8.78 -5.88
C GLN A 78 -20.76 -7.57 -6.50
N MET A 79 -20.45 -7.64 -7.80
CA MET A 79 -19.61 -6.68 -8.52
C MET A 79 -20.06 -5.21 -8.43
N TYR A 80 -21.37 -4.96 -8.45
CA TYR A 80 -22.00 -3.64 -8.39
C TYR A 80 -22.52 -3.32 -6.97
N GLY A 81 -23.07 -4.32 -6.28
CA GLY A 81 -23.55 -4.23 -4.91
C GLY A 81 -22.45 -3.81 -3.95
N CYS A 82 -21.22 -4.28 -4.15
CA CYS A 82 -20.08 -3.90 -3.30
C CYS A 82 -19.80 -2.39 -3.37
N ARG A 83 -20.07 -1.76 -4.51
CA ARG A 83 -19.93 -0.30 -4.70
C ARG A 83 -21.00 0.46 -3.92
N VAL A 84 -22.22 -0.08 -3.89
CA VAL A 84 -23.30 0.48 -3.07
C VAL A 84 -22.98 0.36 -1.58
N ILE A 85 -22.52 -0.80 -1.10
CA ILE A 85 -22.15 -0.97 0.32
C ILE A 85 -21.04 0.00 0.71
N GLN A 86 -19.99 0.12 -0.12
CA GLN A 86 -18.92 1.09 0.13
C GLN A 86 -19.45 2.52 0.22
N LYS A 87 -20.34 2.91 -0.70
CA LYS A 87 -20.95 4.25 -0.69
C LYS A 87 -21.87 4.45 0.52
N ALA A 88 -22.63 3.44 0.94
CA ALA A 88 -23.47 3.52 2.12
C ALA A 88 -22.64 3.79 3.37
N LEU A 89 -21.56 3.04 3.57
CA LEU A 89 -20.64 3.22 4.71
C LEU A 89 -20.07 4.65 4.81
N GLU A 90 -19.90 5.36 3.69
CA GLU A 90 -19.38 6.74 3.69
C GLU A 90 -20.42 7.79 4.15
N PHE A 91 -21.71 7.50 4.03
CA PHE A 91 -22.77 8.53 4.14
C PHE A 91 -23.89 8.23 5.14
N ILE A 92 -23.95 7.02 5.70
CA ILE A 92 -24.92 6.68 6.76
C ILE A 92 -24.34 6.99 8.16
N PRO A 93 -25.20 7.22 9.18
CA PRO A 93 -24.74 7.46 10.55
C PRO A 93 -24.01 6.25 11.16
N SER A 94 -23.22 6.50 12.21
CA SER A 94 -22.38 5.49 12.87
C SER A 94 -23.14 4.27 13.37
N ASP A 95 -24.35 4.44 13.89
CA ASP A 95 -25.15 3.34 14.42
C ASP A 95 -25.54 2.36 13.29
N GLN A 96 -25.86 2.89 12.12
CA GLN A 96 -26.21 2.12 10.93
C GLN A 96 -24.97 1.51 10.25
N GLN A 97 -23.82 2.19 10.29
CA GLN A 97 -22.55 1.59 9.92
C GLN A 97 -22.26 0.36 10.78
N ASN A 98 -22.41 0.47 12.10
CA ASN A 98 -22.17 -0.62 13.05
C ASN A 98 -23.11 -1.81 12.79
N GLU A 99 -24.40 -1.57 12.56
CA GLU A 99 -25.37 -2.62 12.19
C GLU A 99 -24.98 -3.31 10.88
N MET A 100 -24.64 -2.52 9.85
CA MET A 100 -24.27 -3.03 8.53
C MET A 100 -23.01 -3.91 8.60
N VAL A 101 -21.97 -3.44 9.30
CA VAL A 101 -20.70 -4.17 9.38
C VAL A 101 -20.83 -5.47 10.18
N ARG A 102 -21.71 -5.53 11.19
CA ARG A 102 -21.97 -6.76 11.97
C ARG A 102 -22.48 -7.92 11.13
N GLU A 103 -23.16 -7.67 10.00
CA GLU A 103 -23.61 -8.75 9.10
C GLU A 103 -22.44 -9.49 8.40
N LEU A 104 -21.22 -8.95 8.48
CA LEU A 104 -20.01 -9.61 7.98
C LEU A 104 -19.33 -10.52 9.01
N ASP A 105 -19.81 -10.52 10.27
CA ASP A 105 -19.28 -11.38 11.32
C ASP A 105 -19.45 -12.86 10.95
N GLY A 106 -18.43 -13.68 11.23
CA GLY A 106 -18.33 -15.06 10.76
C GLY A 106 -18.00 -15.22 9.27
N HIS A 107 -17.96 -14.13 8.49
CA HIS A 107 -17.71 -14.16 7.04
C HIS A 107 -16.52 -13.31 6.57
N VAL A 108 -15.78 -12.71 7.50
CA VAL A 108 -14.65 -11.80 7.22
C VAL A 108 -13.65 -12.39 6.22
N LEU A 109 -13.13 -13.60 6.49
CA LEU A 109 -12.11 -14.21 5.62
C LEU A 109 -12.61 -14.50 4.21
N LYS A 110 -13.91 -14.81 4.06
CA LYS A 110 -14.55 -14.99 2.75
C LYS A 110 -14.55 -13.66 1.98
N CYS A 111 -14.93 -12.57 2.64
CA CYS A 111 -14.95 -11.24 2.04
C CYS A 111 -13.54 -10.76 1.67
N VAL A 112 -12.55 -10.93 2.56
CA VAL A 112 -11.17 -10.50 2.32
C VAL A 112 -10.54 -11.20 1.12
N LYS A 113 -10.87 -12.47 0.88
CA LYS A 113 -10.34 -13.26 -0.24
C LYS A 113 -11.14 -13.08 -1.54
N ASP A 114 -12.25 -12.34 -1.50
CA ASP A 114 -13.09 -12.07 -2.67
C ASP A 114 -12.66 -10.79 -3.40
N GLN A 115 -12.76 -10.79 -4.73
CA GLN A 115 -12.38 -9.65 -5.59
C GLN A 115 -13.22 -8.38 -5.35
N ASN A 116 -14.44 -8.52 -4.85
CA ASN A 116 -15.34 -7.42 -4.50
C ASN A 116 -15.34 -7.16 -2.99
N GLY A 117 -15.49 -8.22 -2.19
CA GLY A 117 -15.63 -8.17 -0.75
C GLY A 117 -14.45 -7.52 -0.04
N ASN A 118 -13.23 -7.66 -0.57
CA ASN A 118 -12.04 -7.05 0.04
C ASN A 118 -12.14 -5.51 0.08
N HIS A 119 -12.81 -4.90 -0.89
CA HIS A 119 -13.02 -3.45 -0.92
C HIS A 119 -14.04 -3.01 0.12
N VAL A 120 -15.06 -3.83 0.39
CA VAL A 120 -16.02 -3.58 1.47
C VAL A 120 -15.32 -3.65 2.82
N VAL A 121 -14.51 -4.69 3.08
CA VAL A 121 -13.79 -4.82 4.37
C VAL A 121 -12.82 -3.65 4.59
N GLN A 122 -12.09 -3.21 3.56
CA GLN A 122 -11.26 -2.01 3.63
C GLN A 122 -12.10 -0.77 3.99
N LYS A 123 -13.26 -0.59 3.35
CA LYS A 123 -14.14 0.54 3.65
C LYS A 123 -14.74 0.48 5.06
N CYS A 124 -15.03 -0.70 5.58
CA CYS A 124 -15.43 -0.87 6.98
C CYS A 124 -14.32 -0.33 7.90
N ILE A 125 -13.06 -0.69 7.64
CA ILE A 125 -11.92 -0.26 8.44
C ILE A 125 -11.67 1.26 8.35
N GLU A 126 -11.88 1.85 7.17
CA GLU A 126 -11.71 3.29 6.95
C GLU A 126 -12.82 4.14 7.59
N CYS A 127 -14.07 3.67 7.61
CA CYS A 127 -15.24 4.49 7.94
C CYS A 127 -15.86 4.19 9.30
N VAL A 128 -15.67 3.00 9.86
CA VAL A 128 -16.33 2.56 11.10
C VAL A 128 -15.40 2.69 12.28
N GLN A 129 -15.96 3.05 13.44
CA GLN A 129 -15.19 3.17 14.67
C GLN A 129 -14.46 1.86 15.00
N PRO A 130 -13.15 1.91 15.30
CA PRO A 130 -12.35 0.71 15.53
C PRO A 130 -12.90 -0.25 16.59
N GLN A 131 -13.61 0.27 17.60
CA GLN A 131 -14.24 -0.52 18.66
C GLN A 131 -15.26 -1.52 18.12
N SER A 132 -15.92 -1.20 17.00
CA SER A 132 -16.89 -2.10 16.34
C SER A 132 -16.25 -3.12 15.41
N LEU A 133 -14.93 -3.05 15.19
CA LEU A 133 -14.22 -3.87 14.20
C LEU A 133 -13.46 -5.05 14.82
N GLN A 134 -13.62 -5.30 16.13
CA GLN A 134 -12.85 -6.33 16.82
C GLN A 134 -12.99 -7.72 16.19
N PHE A 135 -14.18 -8.08 15.73
CA PHE A 135 -14.43 -9.36 15.06
C PHE A 135 -13.62 -9.53 13.75
N ILE A 136 -13.30 -8.42 13.05
CA ILE A 136 -12.41 -8.44 11.89
C ILE A 136 -10.99 -8.79 12.34
N ILE A 137 -10.51 -8.15 13.40
CA ILE A 137 -9.17 -8.41 13.96
C ILE A 137 -9.06 -9.87 14.45
N ASP A 138 -10.09 -10.37 15.12
CA ASP A 138 -10.12 -11.73 15.63
C ASP A 138 -10.10 -12.77 14.50
N ALA A 139 -10.76 -12.50 13.37
CA ALA A 139 -10.71 -13.36 12.20
C ALA A 139 -9.34 -13.43 11.51
N PHE A 140 -8.46 -12.45 11.76
CA PHE A 140 -7.12 -12.38 11.18
C PHE A 140 -6.07 -13.12 12.02
N LYS A 141 -6.33 -13.37 13.31
CA LYS A 141 -5.42 -14.10 14.20
C LYS A 141 -5.09 -15.48 13.62
N GLY A 142 -3.80 -15.80 13.51
CA GLY A 142 -3.31 -17.04 12.92
C GLY A 142 -3.46 -17.12 11.39
N GLN A 143 -3.80 -16.02 10.72
CA GLN A 143 -3.96 -15.92 9.27
C GLN A 143 -3.14 -14.77 8.66
N VAL A 144 -2.40 -14.02 9.47
CA VAL A 144 -1.73 -12.78 9.06
C VAL A 144 -0.71 -13.03 7.98
N PHE A 145 0.09 -14.09 8.09
CA PHE A 145 1.04 -14.45 7.03
C PHE A 145 0.32 -14.73 5.70
N ALA A 146 -0.67 -15.64 5.73
CA ALA A 146 -1.42 -16.04 4.54
C ALA A 146 -2.16 -14.86 3.88
N LEU A 147 -2.66 -13.92 4.68
CA LEU A 147 -3.34 -12.73 4.17
C LEU A 147 -2.37 -11.67 3.67
N SER A 148 -1.21 -11.48 4.31
CA SER A 148 -0.16 -10.57 3.84
C SER A 148 0.43 -11.00 2.50
N THR A 149 0.48 -12.30 2.20
CA THR A 149 0.89 -12.84 0.90
C THR A 149 -0.26 -13.02 -0.08
N HIS A 150 -1.46 -12.52 0.23
CA HIS A 150 -2.64 -12.59 -0.65
C HIS A 150 -2.82 -11.27 -1.42
N PRO A 151 -3.16 -11.29 -2.73
CA PRO A 151 -3.31 -10.08 -3.55
C PRO A 151 -4.30 -9.05 -3.00
N TYR A 152 -5.33 -9.51 -2.27
CA TYR A 152 -6.33 -8.65 -1.63
C TYR A 152 -6.10 -8.50 -0.12
N GLY A 153 -5.60 -9.56 0.53
CA GLY A 153 -5.46 -9.59 1.99
C GLY A 153 -4.42 -8.58 2.47
N CYS A 154 -3.34 -8.41 1.71
CA CYS A 154 -2.28 -7.46 2.04
C CYS A 154 -2.77 -6.02 2.12
N ARG A 155 -3.80 -5.66 1.35
CA ARG A 155 -4.43 -4.33 1.38
C ARG A 155 -5.27 -4.15 2.64
N VAL A 156 -5.98 -5.20 3.05
CA VAL A 156 -6.78 -5.18 4.28
C VAL A 156 -5.87 -5.09 5.50
N ILE A 157 -4.76 -5.84 5.53
CA ILE A 157 -3.74 -5.72 6.59
C ILE A 157 -3.25 -4.27 6.71
N GLN A 158 -2.91 -3.63 5.59
CA GLN A 158 -2.47 -2.23 5.59
C GLN A 158 -3.54 -1.29 6.17
N ARG A 159 -4.82 -1.45 5.80
CA ARG A 159 -5.90 -0.65 6.41
C ARG A 159 -6.02 -0.88 7.92
N ILE A 160 -5.87 -2.13 8.39
CA ILE A 160 -5.86 -2.43 9.83
C ILE A 160 -4.74 -1.66 10.52
N LEU A 161 -3.51 -1.70 9.97
CA LEU A 161 -2.36 -1.01 10.54
C LEU A 161 -2.49 0.52 10.53
N GLU A 162 -3.26 1.09 9.62
CA GLU A 162 -3.48 2.54 9.49
C GLU A 162 -4.58 3.08 10.40
N HIS A 163 -5.67 2.33 10.58
CA HIS A 163 -6.92 2.85 11.15
C HIS A 163 -7.35 2.21 12.47
N CYS A 164 -6.83 1.03 12.82
CA CYS A 164 -7.23 0.35 14.05
C CYS A 164 -6.41 0.81 15.27
N LEU A 165 -6.94 0.53 16.46
CA LEU A 165 -6.29 0.92 17.72
C LEU A 165 -4.98 0.16 17.95
N PRO A 166 -4.05 0.68 18.77
CA PRO A 166 -2.81 -0.01 19.11
C PRO A 166 -3.01 -1.44 19.62
N ASP A 167 -3.99 -1.67 20.50
CA ASP A 167 -4.29 -3.01 21.04
C ASP A 167 -4.86 -3.98 19.99
N GLN A 168 -5.41 -3.45 18.88
CA GLN A 168 -5.89 -4.23 17.75
C GLN A 168 -4.79 -4.54 16.74
N THR A 169 -3.87 -3.60 16.53
CA THR A 169 -2.76 -3.78 15.58
C THR A 169 -1.62 -4.60 16.17
N LEU A 170 -1.43 -4.58 17.49
CA LEU A 170 -0.38 -5.32 18.18
C LEU A 170 -0.34 -6.83 17.83
N PRO A 171 -1.44 -7.61 17.95
CA PRO A 171 -1.40 -9.04 17.61
C PRO A 171 -1.09 -9.29 16.13
N ILE A 172 -1.51 -8.37 15.24
CA ILE A 172 -1.20 -8.45 13.81
C ILE A 172 0.29 -8.22 13.58
N LEU A 173 0.88 -7.22 14.24
CA LEU A 173 2.32 -6.94 14.17
C LEU A 173 3.15 -8.08 14.74
N GLU A 174 2.75 -8.67 15.86
CA GLU A 174 3.44 -9.82 16.45
C GLU A 174 3.51 -11.01 15.50
N GLU A 175 2.41 -11.34 14.81
CA GLU A 175 2.39 -12.42 13.82
C GLU A 175 3.18 -12.04 12.54
N LEU A 176 3.14 -10.78 12.09
CA LEU A 176 3.99 -10.30 10.99
C LEU A 176 5.47 -10.49 11.31
N HIS A 177 5.90 -10.13 12.52
CA HIS A 177 7.30 -10.23 12.94
C HIS A 177 7.81 -11.68 12.93
N GLN A 178 6.95 -12.68 13.18
CA GLN A 178 7.31 -14.10 13.09
C GLN A 178 7.64 -14.57 11.67
N HIS A 179 7.21 -13.82 10.64
CA HIS A 179 7.34 -14.20 9.23
C HIS A 179 8.07 -13.15 8.39
N THR A 180 8.82 -12.24 9.02
CA THR A 180 9.39 -11.07 8.32
C THR A 180 10.32 -11.46 7.17
N GLU A 181 11.21 -12.44 7.36
CA GLU A 181 12.12 -12.91 6.30
C GLU A 181 11.38 -13.37 5.03
N GLN A 182 10.27 -14.07 5.20
CA GLN A 182 9.43 -14.57 4.11
C GLN A 182 8.66 -13.42 3.45
N LEU A 183 8.07 -12.54 4.26
CA LEU A 183 7.25 -11.42 3.79
C LEU A 183 8.06 -10.39 3.01
N VAL A 184 9.30 -10.11 3.41
CA VAL A 184 10.23 -9.20 2.71
C VAL A 184 10.41 -9.59 1.25
N GLN A 185 10.38 -10.89 0.95
CA GLN A 185 10.63 -11.45 -0.38
C GLN A 185 9.34 -11.78 -1.14
N ASP A 186 8.17 -11.80 -0.48
CA ASP A 186 6.90 -12.09 -1.16
C ASP A 186 6.45 -10.92 -2.07
N GLN A 187 5.78 -11.23 -3.18
CA GLN A 187 5.32 -10.25 -4.17
C GLN A 187 4.25 -9.27 -3.64
N TYR A 188 3.51 -9.65 -2.58
CA TYR A 188 2.52 -8.82 -1.90
C TYR A 188 2.97 -8.44 -0.49
N GLY A 189 3.54 -9.39 0.25
CA GLY A 189 4.02 -9.22 1.62
C GLY A 189 5.05 -8.11 1.76
N ASN A 190 5.89 -7.88 0.72
CA ASN A 190 6.87 -6.81 0.74
C ASN A 190 6.21 -5.43 0.93
N TYR A 191 5.00 -5.21 0.44
CA TYR A 191 4.28 -3.95 0.64
C TYR A 191 3.81 -3.77 2.07
N VAL A 192 3.44 -4.86 2.76
CA VAL A 192 3.06 -4.82 4.18
C VAL A 192 4.28 -4.46 5.03
N ILE A 193 5.43 -5.06 4.76
CA ILE A 193 6.69 -4.73 5.47
C ILE A 193 7.12 -3.29 5.21
N GLN A 194 7.05 -2.82 3.96
CA GLN A 194 7.30 -1.42 3.63
C GLN A 194 6.35 -0.47 4.37
N HIS A 195 5.08 -0.84 4.50
CA HIS A 195 4.09 -0.04 5.23
C HIS A 195 4.49 0.14 6.71
N VAL A 196 4.93 -0.94 7.38
CA VAL A 196 5.44 -0.86 8.77
C VAL A 196 6.72 -0.01 8.84
N LEU A 197 7.62 -0.11 7.87
CA LEU A 197 8.83 0.73 7.82
C LEU A 197 8.51 2.23 7.66
N GLU A 198 7.46 2.58 6.92
CA GLU A 198 7.06 3.97 6.71
C GLU A 198 6.32 4.53 7.92
N HIS A 199 5.28 3.84 8.40
CA HIS A 199 4.28 4.38 9.34
C HIS A 199 4.31 3.75 10.74
N GLY A 200 5.01 2.63 10.92
CA GLY A 200 5.04 1.89 12.18
C GLY A 200 5.85 2.56 13.29
N ARG A 201 5.81 1.95 14.49
CA ARG A 201 6.58 2.41 15.66
C ARG A 201 8.07 2.13 15.46
N PRO A 202 8.98 2.92 16.06
CA PRO A 202 10.42 2.69 15.96
C PRO A 202 10.84 1.24 16.29
N GLU A 203 10.24 0.64 17.33
CA GLU A 203 10.53 -0.74 17.74
C GLU A 203 10.22 -1.77 16.65
N ASP A 204 9.10 -1.60 15.94
CA ASP A 204 8.71 -2.50 14.84
C ASP A 204 9.64 -2.32 13.63
N LYS A 205 10.07 -1.08 13.34
CA LYS A 205 11.07 -0.81 12.30
C LYS A 205 12.41 -1.47 12.62
N SER A 206 12.85 -1.35 13.88
CA SER A 206 14.11 -1.96 14.35
C SER A 206 14.11 -3.47 14.24
N LYS A 207 12.98 -4.14 14.53
CA LYS A 207 12.83 -5.60 14.32
C LYS A 207 13.01 -5.98 12.85
N ILE A 208 12.34 -5.26 11.94
CA ILE A 208 12.49 -5.51 10.50
C ILE A 208 13.94 -5.28 10.06
N VAL A 209 14.57 -4.19 10.48
CA VAL A 209 15.95 -3.88 10.13
C VAL A 209 16.93 -4.95 10.64
N ALA A 210 16.68 -5.53 11.81
CA ALA A 210 17.49 -6.62 12.34
C ALA A 210 17.48 -7.86 11.44
N GLU A 211 16.34 -8.19 10.82
CA GLU A 211 16.21 -9.31 9.87
C GLU A 211 16.94 -9.04 8.52
N ILE A 212 17.03 -7.76 8.12
CA ILE A 212 17.73 -7.37 6.88
C ILE A 212 19.25 -7.37 7.06
N ARG A 213 19.72 -7.04 8.26
CA ARG A 213 21.15 -6.97 8.60
C ARG A 213 21.83 -8.32 8.38
N GLY A 214 23.00 -8.30 7.74
CA GLY A 214 23.77 -9.48 7.35
C GLY A 214 23.37 -10.05 5.98
N ASN A 215 22.24 -9.62 5.43
CA ASN A 215 21.69 -10.10 4.16
C ASN A 215 21.50 -8.97 3.13
N VAL A 216 22.08 -7.78 3.35
CA VAL A 216 21.80 -6.58 2.53
C VAL A 216 22.13 -6.83 1.06
N LEU A 217 23.26 -7.48 0.75
CA LEU A 217 23.64 -7.80 -0.63
C LEU A 217 22.59 -8.68 -1.32
N VAL A 218 22.25 -9.82 -0.70
CA VAL A 218 21.34 -10.82 -1.29
C VAL A 218 19.95 -10.22 -1.50
N LEU A 219 19.39 -9.57 -0.48
CA LEU A 219 18.06 -8.98 -0.55
C LEU A 219 17.99 -7.81 -1.53
N SER A 220 19.07 -7.05 -1.70
CA SER A 220 19.12 -5.96 -2.69
C SER A 220 19.05 -6.45 -4.14
N GLN A 221 19.49 -7.69 -4.42
CA GLN A 221 19.41 -8.30 -5.75
C GLN A 221 18.07 -8.98 -6.03
N HIS A 222 17.16 -8.99 -5.05
CA HIS A 222 15.86 -9.61 -5.18
C HIS A 222 14.79 -8.58 -5.58
N LYS A 223 13.98 -8.89 -6.60
CA LYS A 223 13.00 -7.97 -7.21
C LYS A 223 12.07 -7.26 -6.22
N PHE A 224 11.62 -7.98 -5.18
CA PHE A 224 10.68 -7.45 -4.19
C PHE A 224 11.39 -6.91 -2.96
N ALA A 225 12.40 -7.64 -2.47
CA ALA A 225 13.09 -7.28 -1.23
C ALA A 225 13.99 -6.05 -1.39
N SER A 226 14.47 -5.75 -2.60
CA SER A 226 15.24 -4.54 -2.85
C SER A 226 14.47 -3.27 -2.43
N ASN A 227 13.16 -3.24 -2.64
CA ASN A 227 12.30 -2.13 -2.21
C ASN A 227 12.25 -2.04 -0.67
N VAL A 228 12.23 -3.18 0.02
CA VAL A 228 12.27 -3.23 1.49
C VAL A 228 13.62 -2.72 2.01
N VAL A 229 14.73 -3.09 1.39
CA VAL A 229 16.06 -2.58 1.75
C VAL A 229 16.13 -1.06 1.54
N GLU A 230 15.58 -0.53 0.44
CA GLU A 230 15.45 0.92 0.23
C GLU A 230 14.67 1.61 1.35
N LYS A 231 13.54 1.02 1.79
CA LYS A 231 12.77 1.55 2.93
C LYS A 231 13.53 1.46 4.24
N CYS A 232 14.29 0.39 4.48
CA CYS A 232 15.13 0.27 5.67
C CYS A 232 16.16 1.40 5.74
N VAL A 233 16.95 1.62 4.68
CA VAL A 233 17.94 2.70 4.71
C VAL A 233 17.28 4.09 4.78
N THR A 234 16.05 4.25 4.29
CA THR A 234 15.31 5.51 4.35
C THR A 234 14.73 5.80 5.73
N HIS A 235 14.12 4.81 6.38
CA HIS A 235 13.29 5.00 7.57
C HIS A 235 13.87 4.45 8.88
N ALA A 236 14.99 3.71 8.82
CA ALA A 236 15.70 3.28 10.01
C ALA A 236 16.31 4.46 10.78
N SER A 237 16.66 4.22 12.05
CA SER A 237 17.42 5.18 12.84
C SER A 237 18.78 5.50 12.18
N ARG A 238 19.41 6.60 12.60
CA ARG A 238 20.74 6.99 12.08
C ARG A 238 21.78 5.87 12.25
N THR A 239 21.79 5.23 13.42
CA THR A 239 22.73 4.17 13.76
C THR A 239 22.48 2.91 12.92
N GLU A 240 21.23 2.48 12.81
CA GLU A 240 20.86 1.30 12.02
C GLU A 240 21.12 1.49 10.52
N ARG A 241 20.74 2.66 9.98
CA ARG A 241 21.06 3.01 8.59
C ARG A 241 22.57 2.93 8.35
N ALA A 242 23.37 3.46 9.28
CA ALA A 242 24.82 3.41 9.14
C ALA A 242 25.32 1.97 9.06
N VAL A 243 24.84 1.08 9.94
CA VAL A 243 25.19 -0.35 9.94
C VAL A 243 24.86 -1.02 8.59
N LEU A 244 23.68 -0.78 8.03
CA LEU A 244 23.27 -1.39 6.75
C LEU A 244 24.14 -0.91 5.56
N ILE A 245 24.55 0.35 5.57
CA ILE A 245 25.41 0.92 4.51
C ILE A 245 26.86 0.42 4.68
N ASP A 246 27.35 0.35 5.91
CA ASP A 246 28.70 -0.13 6.20
C ASP A 246 28.87 -1.61 5.84
N GLU A 247 27.82 -2.43 6.02
CA GLU A 247 27.82 -3.85 5.63
C GLU A 247 28.27 -4.06 4.18
N VAL A 248 27.70 -3.30 3.23
CA VAL A 248 28.05 -3.45 1.81
C VAL A 248 29.35 -2.75 1.41
N CYS A 249 29.82 -1.79 2.23
CA CYS A 249 31.08 -1.08 2.02
C CYS A 249 32.30 -1.81 2.58
N THR A 250 32.11 -2.71 3.55
CA THR A 250 33.17 -3.43 4.27
C THR A 250 33.30 -4.90 3.83
N MET A 251 32.24 -5.49 3.27
CA MET A 251 32.31 -6.86 2.76
C MET A 251 33.20 -6.98 1.51
N ASN A 252 34.36 -7.62 1.70
CA ASN A 252 35.38 -7.99 0.72
C ASN A 252 35.98 -6.79 -0.05
N ASP A 253 37.17 -6.36 0.34
CA ASP A 253 37.94 -5.37 -0.41
C ASP A 253 38.54 -6.00 -1.68
N GLY A 254 37.96 -5.67 -2.84
CA GLY A 254 38.43 -6.13 -4.14
C GLY A 254 37.44 -5.93 -5.29
N PRO A 255 37.76 -6.41 -6.51
CA PRO A 255 36.88 -6.35 -7.68
C PRO A 255 35.58 -7.18 -7.56
N HIS A 256 35.34 -7.80 -6.40
CA HIS A 256 34.15 -8.59 -6.06
C HIS A 256 33.49 -8.10 -4.76
N SER A 257 33.67 -6.84 -4.37
CA SER A 257 32.98 -6.28 -3.21
C SER A 257 31.46 -6.32 -3.37
N ALA A 258 30.74 -6.35 -2.24
CA ALA A 258 29.28 -6.32 -2.24
C ALA A 258 28.75 -5.08 -2.99
N LEU A 259 29.29 -3.91 -2.66
CA LEU A 259 28.96 -2.65 -3.35
C LEU A 259 29.20 -2.71 -4.86
N TYR A 260 30.33 -3.28 -5.30
CA TYR A 260 30.63 -3.43 -6.73
C TYR A 260 29.63 -4.34 -7.44
N THR A 261 29.21 -5.43 -6.80
CA THR A 261 28.18 -6.33 -7.31
C THR A 261 26.85 -5.61 -7.44
N MET A 262 26.42 -4.90 -6.40
CA MET A 262 25.13 -4.21 -6.37
C MET A 262 25.01 -3.12 -7.44
N MET A 263 26.07 -2.36 -7.70
CA MET A 263 26.06 -1.28 -8.70
C MET A 263 25.80 -1.75 -10.13
N LYS A 264 26.02 -3.04 -10.41
CA LYS A 264 25.82 -3.64 -11.75
C LYS A 264 24.53 -4.45 -11.85
N ASP A 265 23.84 -4.66 -10.75
CA ASP A 265 22.65 -5.48 -10.67
C ASP A 265 21.39 -4.69 -11.09
N GLN A 266 20.40 -5.38 -11.65
CA GLN A 266 19.18 -4.76 -12.17
C GLN A 266 18.26 -4.16 -11.08
N TYR A 267 18.36 -4.65 -9.83
CA TYR A 267 17.58 -4.16 -8.69
C TYR A 267 18.47 -3.45 -7.68
N ALA A 268 19.63 -4.03 -7.32
CA ALA A 268 20.45 -3.50 -6.25
C ALA A 268 21.07 -2.13 -6.57
N ASN A 269 21.16 -1.75 -7.86
CA ASN A 269 21.60 -0.41 -8.24
C ASN A 269 20.67 0.68 -7.68
N TYR A 270 19.37 0.42 -7.49
CA TYR A 270 18.44 1.36 -6.86
C TYR A 270 18.73 1.52 -5.36
N VAL A 271 19.04 0.40 -4.68
CA VAL A 271 19.47 0.42 -3.28
C VAL A 271 20.73 1.26 -3.10
N VAL A 272 21.75 1.09 -3.95
CA VAL A 272 22.99 1.90 -3.87
C VAL A 272 22.68 3.39 -4.08
N GLN A 273 21.83 3.74 -5.05
CA GLN A 273 21.41 5.13 -5.25
C GLN A 273 20.70 5.69 -4.01
N LYS A 274 19.85 4.87 -3.36
CA LYS A 274 19.18 5.26 -2.12
C LYS A 274 20.17 5.47 -0.99
N MET A 275 21.13 4.58 -0.81
CA MET A 275 22.20 4.72 0.19
C MET A 275 22.97 6.02 0.00
N ILE A 276 23.30 6.41 -1.23
CA ILE A 276 23.97 7.70 -1.53
C ILE A 276 23.11 8.90 -1.08
N ASP A 277 21.79 8.85 -1.30
CA ASP A 277 20.87 9.92 -0.88
C ASP A 277 20.85 10.08 0.65
N VAL A 278 20.68 8.97 1.36
CA VAL A 278 20.35 8.97 2.80
C VAL A 278 21.56 8.86 3.71
N ALA A 279 22.74 8.48 3.20
CA ALA A 279 23.97 8.39 3.98
C ALA A 279 24.34 9.75 4.61
N GLU A 280 24.77 9.71 5.87
CA GLU A 280 25.34 10.89 6.54
C GLU A 280 26.64 11.32 5.83
N PRO A 281 27.06 12.60 5.90
CA PRO A 281 28.18 13.12 5.11
C PRO A 281 29.48 12.32 5.22
N ALA A 282 29.84 11.85 6.43
CA ALA A 282 31.04 11.04 6.64
C ALA A 282 30.93 9.67 5.94
N GLN A 283 29.81 8.97 6.12
CA GLN A 283 29.56 7.68 5.50
C GLN A 283 29.42 7.79 3.97
N ARG A 284 28.78 8.85 3.47
CA ARG A 284 28.66 9.12 2.04
C ARG A 284 30.02 9.27 1.37
N LYS A 285 30.98 9.93 2.02
CA LYS A 285 32.37 10.01 1.52
C LYS A 285 33.01 8.63 1.39
N ILE A 286 32.77 7.73 2.33
CA ILE A 286 33.26 6.34 2.29
C ILE A 286 32.65 5.60 1.08
N VAL A 287 31.32 5.67 0.92
CA VAL A 287 30.61 5.08 -0.22
C VAL A 287 31.20 5.60 -1.54
N MET A 288 31.35 6.92 -1.68
CA MET A 288 31.92 7.53 -2.89
C MET A 288 33.36 7.10 -3.16
N HIS A 289 34.18 7.01 -2.11
CA HIS A 289 35.57 6.54 -2.23
C HIS A 289 35.63 5.09 -2.72
N LYS A 290 34.74 4.22 -2.24
CA LYS A 290 34.64 2.82 -2.71
C LYS A 290 34.12 2.71 -4.15
N ILE A 291 33.28 3.64 -4.62
CA ILE A 291 32.77 3.64 -6.00
C ILE A 291 33.83 4.14 -7.00
N ARG A 292 34.67 5.11 -6.61
CA ARG A 292 35.60 5.82 -7.50
C ARG A 292 36.49 4.90 -8.37
N PRO A 293 37.13 3.83 -7.86
CA PRO A 293 37.95 2.94 -8.67
C PRO A 293 37.19 2.21 -9.78
N HIS A 294 35.86 2.09 -9.64
CA HIS A 294 35.03 1.31 -10.56
C HIS A 294 34.39 2.15 -11.68
N ILE A 295 34.58 3.48 -11.70
CA ILE A 295 33.93 4.39 -12.67
C ILE A 295 34.11 3.94 -14.11
N ALA A 296 35.34 3.62 -14.54
CA ALA A 296 35.63 3.19 -15.90
C ALA A 296 34.91 1.88 -16.27
N THR A 297 34.73 0.99 -15.28
CA THR A 297 34.01 -0.27 -15.45
C THR A 297 32.50 -0.03 -15.51
N LEU A 298 31.95 0.79 -14.62
CA LEU A 298 30.51 1.09 -14.56
C LEU A 298 29.98 1.71 -15.86
N ARG A 299 30.80 2.48 -16.59
CA ARG A 299 30.44 3.01 -17.92
C ARG A 299 30.11 1.92 -18.94
N LYS A 300 30.61 0.70 -18.75
CA LYS A 300 30.38 -0.44 -19.65
C LYS A 300 29.10 -1.22 -19.32
N TYR A 301 28.51 -1.04 -18.13
CA TYR A 301 27.32 -1.77 -17.68
C TYR A 301 26.06 -0.90 -17.74
N THR A 302 24.95 -1.48 -18.20
CA THR A 302 23.65 -0.77 -18.31
C THR A 302 23.24 -0.12 -17.00
N TYR A 303 23.18 -0.88 -15.90
CA TYR A 303 22.77 -0.38 -14.59
C TYR A 303 23.87 0.46 -13.91
N GLY A 304 25.14 0.18 -14.19
CA GLY A 304 26.27 0.95 -13.68
C GLY A 304 26.26 2.41 -14.13
N LYS A 305 25.79 2.68 -15.35
CA LYS A 305 25.61 4.06 -15.86
C LYS A 305 24.63 4.87 -15.01
N HIS A 306 23.62 4.26 -14.40
CA HIS A 306 22.67 4.97 -13.51
C HIS A 306 23.35 5.46 -12.24
N ILE A 307 24.28 4.68 -11.68
CA ILE A 307 25.09 5.12 -10.52
C ILE A 307 25.94 6.34 -10.88
N LEU A 308 26.55 6.35 -12.06
CA LEU A 308 27.36 7.50 -12.51
C LEU A 308 26.50 8.76 -12.66
N ALA A 309 25.34 8.64 -13.30
CA ALA A 309 24.39 9.75 -13.42
C ALA A 309 23.91 10.27 -12.05
N LYS A 310 23.75 9.38 -11.06
CA LYS A 310 23.42 9.75 -9.68
C LYS A 310 24.54 10.56 -9.03
N LEU A 311 25.79 10.13 -9.18
CA LEU A 311 26.96 10.82 -8.64
C LEU A 311 27.13 12.21 -9.28
N GLU A 312 27.03 12.31 -10.60
CA GLU A 312 27.10 13.59 -11.32
C GLU A 312 26.05 14.59 -10.80
N LYS A 313 24.78 14.17 -10.68
CA LYS A 313 23.72 15.01 -10.10
C LYS A 313 24.04 15.45 -8.67
N TYR A 314 24.63 14.58 -7.86
CA TYR A 314 25.02 14.92 -6.49
C TYR A 314 26.13 15.98 -6.47
N TYR A 315 27.15 15.86 -7.32
CA TYR A 315 28.25 16.84 -7.38
C TYR A 315 27.78 18.19 -7.90
N MET A 316 26.96 18.22 -8.94
CA MET A 316 26.37 19.46 -9.46
C MET A 316 25.53 20.19 -8.41
N LYS A 317 24.82 19.46 -7.54
CA LYS A 317 23.98 20.06 -6.49
C LYS A 317 24.79 20.56 -5.29
N ASN A 318 25.90 19.91 -4.94
CA ASN A 318 26.59 20.14 -3.67
C ASN A 318 27.97 20.81 -3.80
N GLY A 319 28.42 21.14 -5.02
CA GLY A 319 29.66 21.90 -5.24
C GLY A 319 30.94 21.22 -4.72
N VAL A 320 30.90 19.90 -4.49
CA VAL A 320 32.03 19.14 -3.94
C VAL A 320 32.95 18.71 -5.07
N ASP A 321 34.06 19.42 -5.22
CA ASP A 321 35.12 19.10 -6.16
C ASP A 321 35.90 17.87 -5.67
N LEU A 322 35.51 16.68 -6.15
CA LEU A 322 36.45 15.58 -6.21
C LEU A 322 37.21 15.77 -7.51
N GLY A 323 38.44 16.29 -7.41
CA GLY A 323 39.32 16.55 -8.55
C GLY A 323 39.33 15.42 -9.59
N PRO A 324 39.79 15.72 -10.81
CA PRO A 324 39.21 15.30 -12.09
C PRO A 324 38.65 13.88 -12.12
N ILE A 325 37.36 13.78 -12.47
CA ILE A 325 36.64 12.54 -12.77
C ILE A 325 37.11 11.92 -14.11
N CYS A 326 37.96 12.64 -14.85
CA CYS A 326 38.57 12.19 -16.09
C CYS A 326 40.03 11.79 -15.84
N GLY A 327 40.34 10.50 -15.92
CA GLY A 327 41.69 10.08 -16.33
C GLY A 327 41.92 10.53 -17.79
N PRO A 328 43.18 10.80 -18.19
CA PRO A 328 43.47 11.27 -19.54
C PRO A 328 42.93 10.26 -20.57
N PRO A 329 42.33 10.72 -21.68
CA PRO A 329 42.01 9.83 -22.78
C PRO A 329 43.32 9.20 -23.28
N ASN A 330 43.34 7.88 -23.32
CA ASN A 330 44.44 7.08 -23.83
C ASN A 330 44.97 7.62 -25.16
N GLY A 331 46.28 7.82 -25.22
CA GLY A 331 47.12 7.52 -26.38
C GLY A 331 46.91 8.37 -27.63
N ILE A 332 47.72 9.41 -27.77
CA ILE A 332 48.26 9.80 -29.07
C ILE A 332 49.78 9.81 -28.89
N ILE A 333 50.46 8.96 -29.68
CA ILE A 333 51.91 9.00 -29.91
C ILE A 333 52.24 10.29 -30.65
#